data_AF-A5GF38-F1
#
_entry.id   AF-A5GF38-F1
#
_cell.length_a   1.000
_cell.length_b   1.000
_cell.length_c   1.000
_cell.angle_alpha   90.00
_cell.angle_beta   90.00
_cell.angle_gamma   90.00
#
_symmetry.space_group_name_H-M   'P 1'
#
loop_
_entity.id
_entity.type
_entity.pdbx_description
1 polymer ?
#
loop_
_entity_poly.entity_id
_entity_poly.type
_entity_poly.pdbx_seq_one_letter_code
_entity_poly.pdbx_strand_id
1 'polypeptide(L)'
;MKDKLPIITALLALAGVALGGGMQYLSSRTIEFEKASLEYRLTSYRDFLSAQSAYQKAKNKAESMAADLKIRDATLRIAIFSPKKVAAAVAEWLLENAREATPCPGPPSLYQKDISIYHAMRDQAFKGDKKEVLSDKQMAIMVHGCRLD
;
A
#
# COMPACT_ATOMS: atom_id res chain seq x y z
N MET A 1 45.81 -9.60 -39.16
CA MET A 1 44.81 -8.80 -38.40
C MET A 1 43.38 -8.92 -38.95
N LYS A 2 43.17 -9.05 -40.28
CA LYS A 2 41.84 -9.20 -40.88
C LYS A 2 41.04 -10.42 -40.37
N ASP A 3 41.70 -11.51 -39.98
CA ASP A 3 41.00 -12.75 -39.60
C ASP A 3 40.40 -12.73 -38.18
N LYS A 4 40.79 -11.77 -37.32
CA LYS A 4 40.24 -11.63 -35.96
C LYS A 4 39.03 -10.70 -35.89
N LEU A 5 38.79 -9.91 -36.94
CA LEU A 5 37.67 -8.99 -37.03
C LEU A 5 36.30 -9.66 -36.82
N PRO A 6 35.96 -10.79 -37.48
CA PRO A 6 34.63 -11.42 -37.31
C PRO A 6 34.37 -11.95 -35.90
N ILE A 7 35.40 -12.41 -35.19
CA ILE A 7 35.28 -12.90 -33.81
C ILE A 7 34.96 -11.72 -32.88
N ILE A 8 35.61 -10.57 -33.07
CA ILE A 8 35.36 -9.36 -32.28
C ILE A 8 33.92 -8.86 -32.52
N THR A 9 33.44 -8.83 -33.78
CA THR A 9 32.05 -8.45 -34.07
C THR A 9 31.04 -9.40 -33.45
N ALA A 10 31.29 -10.72 -33.49
CA ALA A 10 30.42 -11.70 -32.86
C ALA A 10 30.35 -11.56 -31.34
N LEU A 11 31.49 -11.31 -30.68
CA LEU A 11 31.54 -11.06 -29.23
C LEU A 11 30.81 -9.78 -28.85
N LEU A 12 30.98 -8.71 -29.63
CA LEU A 12 30.26 -7.45 -29.42
C LEU A 12 28.75 -7.61 -29.64
N ALA A 13 28.34 -8.37 -30.65
CA ALA A 13 26.93 -8.67 -30.88
C ALA A 13 26.32 -9.47 -29.72
N LEU A 14 27.03 -10.50 -29.23
CA LEU A 14 26.62 -11.28 -28.06
C LEU A 14 26.53 -10.42 -26.80
N ALA A 15 27.52 -9.56 -26.55
CA ALA A 15 27.50 -8.61 -25.43
C ALA A 15 26.31 -7.64 -25.55
N GLY A 16 26.02 -7.15 -26.76
CA GLY A 16 24.87 -6.29 -27.02
C GLY A 16 23.53 -6.97 -26.73
N VAL A 17 23.36 -8.23 -27.14
CA VAL A 17 22.15 -9.02 -26.83
C VAL A 17 22.03 -9.28 -25.34
N ALA A 18 23.13 -9.64 -24.66
CA ALA A 18 23.13 -9.88 -23.23
C ALA A 18 22.76 -8.62 -22.43
N LEU A 19 23.33 -7.46 -22.80
CA LEU A 19 23.01 -6.17 -22.18
C LEU A 19 21.56 -5.75 -22.46
N GLY A 20 21.10 -5.89 -23.71
CA GLY A 20 19.72 -5.57 -24.08
C GLY A 20 18.69 -6.43 -23.34
N GLY A 21 18.91 -7.74 -23.28
CA GLY A 21 18.06 -8.67 -22.53
C GLY A 21 18.06 -8.40 -21.03
N GLY A 22 19.23 -8.09 -20.45
CA GLY A 22 19.36 -7.73 -19.04
C GLY A 22 18.60 -6.46 -18.67
N MET A 23 18.73 -5.40 -19.47
CA MET A 23 17.99 -4.15 -19.27
C MET A 23 16.47 -4.36 -19.41
N GLN A 24 16.05 -5.11 -20.44
CA GLN A 24 14.63 -5.41 -20.64
C GLN A 24 14.03 -6.18 -19.47
N TYR A 25 14.77 -7.16 -18.93
CA TYR A 25 14.33 -7.94 -17.77
C TYR A 25 14.10 -7.07 -16.51
N LEU A 26 15.04 -6.17 -16.20
CA LEU A 26 14.91 -5.26 -15.05
C LEU A 26 13.75 -4.27 -15.22
N SER A 27 13.54 -3.77 -16.43
CA SER A 27 12.42 -2.89 -16.76
C SER A 27 11.07 -3.60 -16.59
N SER A 28 10.93 -4.81 -17.16
CA SER A 28 9.70 -5.61 -17.06
C SER A 28 9.32 -5.89 -15.60
N ARG A 29 10.26 -6.26 -14.74
CA ARG A 29 9.99 -6.50 -13.31
C ARG A 29 9.48 -5.25 -12.59
N THR A 30 10.03 -4.09 -12.92
CA THR A 30 9.61 -2.83 -12.30
C THR A 30 8.17 -2.49 -12.69
N ILE A 31 7.84 -2.65 -13.98
CA ILE A 31 6.50 -2.40 -14.52
C ILE A 31 5.47 -3.38 -13.91
N GLU A 32 5.82 -4.66 -13.77
CA GLU A 32 4.93 -5.65 -13.15
C GLU A 32 4.62 -5.29 -11.69
N PHE A 33 5.63 -4.89 -10.92
CA PHE A 33 5.44 -4.46 -9.55
C PHE A 33 4.57 -3.20 -9.45
N GLU A 34 4.82 -2.20 -10.30
CA GLU A 34 4.02 -0.97 -10.34
C GLU A 34 2.57 -1.24 -10.73
N LYS A 35 2.35 -2.13 -11.70
CA LYS A 35 1.02 -2.57 -12.13
C LYS A 35 0.28 -3.26 -10.99
N ALA A 36 0.92 -4.21 -10.31
CA ALA A 36 0.33 -4.90 -9.17
C ALA A 36 -0.01 -3.91 -8.04
N SER A 37 0.92 -2.99 -7.73
CA SER A 37 0.69 -1.94 -6.72
C SER A 37 -0.51 -1.06 -7.07
N LEU A 38 -0.63 -0.64 -8.34
CA LEU A 38 -1.77 0.14 -8.83
C LEU A 38 -3.09 -0.64 -8.70
N GLU A 39 -3.09 -1.92 -9.07
CA GLU A 39 -4.26 -2.80 -8.96
C GLU A 39 -4.75 -2.94 -7.51
N TYR A 40 -3.82 -3.12 -6.55
CA TYR A 40 -4.15 -3.14 -5.13
C TYR A 40 -4.77 -1.82 -4.67
N ARG A 41 -4.22 -0.68 -5.08
CA ARG A 41 -4.76 0.64 -4.74
C ARG A 41 -6.19 0.82 -5.27
N LEU A 42 -6.38 0.58 -6.57
CA LEU A 42 -7.68 0.73 -7.22
C LEU A 42 -8.73 -0.20 -6.60
N THR A 43 -8.36 -1.43 -6.29
CA THR A 43 -9.24 -2.39 -5.62
C THR A 43 -9.60 -1.92 -4.21
N SER A 44 -8.64 -1.44 -3.45
CA SER A 44 -8.86 -0.94 -2.08
C SER A 44 -9.78 0.29 -2.07
N TYR A 45 -9.58 1.22 -3.02
CA TYR A 45 -10.45 2.40 -3.15
C TYR A 45 -11.87 2.01 -3.54
N ARG A 46 -12.03 1.12 -4.51
CA ARG A 46 -13.34 0.63 -4.94
C ARG A 46 -14.06 -0.05 -3.78
N ASP A 47 -13.37 -0.92 -3.05
CA ASP A 47 -13.94 -1.66 -1.94
C ASP A 47 -14.34 -0.72 -0.79
N PHE A 48 -13.51 0.29 -0.48
CA PHE A 48 -13.83 1.34 0.49
C PHE A 48 -15.11 2.11 0.10
N LEU A 49 -15.17 2.61 -1.14
CA LEU A 49 -16.34 3.35 -1.64
C LEU A 49 -17.61 2.49 -1.67
N SER A 50 -17.49 1.22 -2.07
CA SER A 50 -18.60 0.27 -2.08
C SER A 50 -19.11 -0.01 -0.67
N ALA A 51 -18.19 -0.24 0.29
CA ALA A 51 -18.53 -0.48 1.68
C ALA A 51 -19.18 0.76 2.33
N GLN A 52 -18.70 1.96 2.00
CA GLN A 52 -19.31 3.22 2.43
C GLN A 52 -20.72 3.40 1.87
N SER A 53 -20.93 3.09 0.59
CA SER A 53 -22.27 3.10 -0.02
C SER A 53 -23.21 2.09 0.66
N ALA A 54 -22.71 0.89 0.96
CA ALA A 54 -23.47 -0.13 1.68
C ALA A 54 -23.83 0.32 3.10
N TYR A 55 -22.90 0.97 3.79
CA TYR A 55 -23.15 1.53 5.13
C TYR A 55 -24.27 2.58 5.08
N GLN A 56 -24.23 3.51 4.13
CA GLN A 56 -25.25 4.55 3.99
C GLN A 56 -26.64 4.00 3.68
N LYS A 57 -26.72 2.85 3.00
CA LYS A 57 -27.96 2.16 2.64
C LYS A 57 -28.44 1.16 3.69
N ALA A 58 -27.64 0.91 4.73
CA ALA A 58 -27.95 -0.09 5.75
C ALA A 58 -29.25 0.29 6.47
N LYS A 59 -30.18 -0.66 6.55
CA LYS A 59 -31.50 -0.48 7.18
C LYS A 59 -31.54 -1.02 8.60
N ASN A 60 -30.52 -1.78 8.99
CA ASN A 60 -30.42 -2.41 10.30
C ASN A 60 -28.96 -2.50 10.77
N LYS A 61 -28.79 -2.85 12.05
CA LYS A 61 -27.48 -2.91 12.71
C LYS A 61 -26.55 -3.98 12.12
N ALA A 62 -27.09 -5.12 11.68
CA ALA A 62 -26.27 -6.19 11.11
C ALA A 62 -25.64 -5.76 9.78
N GLU A 63 -26.43 -5.11 8.92
CA GLU A 63 -25.95 -4.53 7.66
C GLU A 63 -24.90 -3.43 7.90
N SER A 64 -25.12 -2.54 8.87
CA SER A 64 -24.15 -1.48 9.19
C SER A 64 -22.83 -2.08 9.71
N MET A 65 -22.87 -3.10 10.57
CA MET A 65 -21.68 -3.78 11.07
C MET A 65 -20.93 -4.53 9.95
N ALA A 66 -21.65 -5.19 9.06
CA ALA A 66 -21.04 -5.88 7.92
C ALA A 66 -20.36 -4.91 6.95
N ALA A 67 -20.95 -3.73 6.73
CA ALA A 67 -20.34 -2.67 5.95
C ALA A 67 -19.12 -2.08 6.66
N ASP A 68 -19.19 -1.87 7.97
CA ASP A 68 -18.09 -1.35 8.79
C ASP A 68 -16.84 -2.25 8.74
N LEU A 69 -17.01 -3.58 8.88
CA LEU A 69 -15.91 -4.52 8.73
C LEU A 69 -15.21 -4.41 7.36
N LYS A 70 -15.98 -4.20 6.29
CA LYS A 70 -15.43 -4.00 4.94
C LYS A 70 -14.73 -2.66 4.78
N ILE A 71 -15.22 -1.61 5.45
CA ILE A 71 -14.53 -0.31 5.50
C ILE A 71 -13.17 -0.50 6.16
N ARG A 72 -13.11 -1.17 7.31
CA ARG A 72 -11.86 -1.39 8.05
C ARG A 72 -10.85 -2.22 7.26
N ASP A 73 -11.30 -3.29 6.61
CA ASP A 73 -10.45 -4.09 5.73
C ASP A 73 -9.91 -3.29 4.53
N ALA A 74 -10.75 -2.47 3.90
CA ALA A 74 -10.31 -1.60 2.81
C ALA A 74 -9.34 -0.51 3.30
N THR A 75 -9.61 0.09 4.46
CA THR A 75 -8.74 1.10 5.09
C THR A 75 -7.36 0.53 5.40
N LEU A 76 -7.27 -0.69 5.94
CA LEU A 76 -5.99 -1.37 6.16
C LEU A 76 -5.17 -1.47 4.87
N ARG A 77 -5.81 -1.91 3.77
CA ARG A 77 -5.14 -2.00 2.47
C ARG A 77 -4.72 -0.62 1.94
N ILE A 78 -5.54 0.42 2.16
CA ILE A 78 -5.19 1.80 1.84
C ILE A 78 -3.96 2.25 2.64
N ALA A 79 -3.91 1.94 3.94
CA ALA A 79 -2.80 2.29 4.82
C ALA A 79 -1.46 1.70 4.36
N ILE A 80 -1.48 0.50 3.79
CA ILE A 80 -0.27 -0.18 3.33
C ILE A 80 0.13 0.28 1.92
N PHE A 81 -0.82 0.31 0.98
CA PHE A 81 -0.47 0.41 -0.44
C PHE A 81 -0.66 1.80 -1.06
N SER A 82 -1.38 2.71 -0.41
CA SER A 82 -1.73 4.02 -1.00
C SER A 82 -0.71 5.09 -0.69
N PRO A 83 -0.50 6.09 -1.57
CA PRO A 83 0.40 7.21 -1.27
C PRO A 83 0.01 7.91 0.03
N LYS A 84 1.00 8.45 0.75
CA LYS A 84 0.83 9.07 2.08
C LYS A 84 -0.31 10.09 2.07
N LYS A 85 -0.40 10.91 1.03
CA LYS A 85 -1.45 11.92 0.90
C LYS A 85 -2.85 11.32 0.98
N VAL A 86 -3.07 10.17 0.34
CA VAL A 86 -4.37 9.48 0.35
C VAL A 86 -4.62 8.81 1.68
N ALA A 87 -3.64 8.05 2.19
CA ALA A 87 -3.78 7.35 3.46
C ALA A 87 -3.96 8.32 4.64
N ALA A 88 -3.22 9.43 4.68
CA ALA A 88 -3.38 10.49 5.66
C ALA A 88 -4.77 11.13 5.60
N ALA A 89 -5.30 11.42 4.41
CA ALA A 89 -6.65 11.97 4.27
C ALA A 89 -7.73 10.99 4.75
N VAL A 90 -7.56 9.69 4.50
CA VAL A 90 -8.48 8.66 5.05
C VAL A 90 -8.36 8.57 6.57
N ALA A 91 -7.16 8.63 7.12
CA ALA A 91 -6.94 8.65 8.56
C ALA A 91 -7.59 9.87 9.24
N GLU A 92 -7.43 11.06 8.66
CA GLU A 92 -8.08 12.29 9.12
C GLU A 92 -9.61 12.18 9.04
N TRP A 93 -10.14 11.68 7.93
CA TRP A 93 -11.58 11.44 7.77
C TRP A 93 -12.13 10.47 8.83
N LEU A 94 -11.40 9.41 9.17
CA LEU A 94 -11.80 8.45 10.22
C LEU A 94 -11.81 9.08 11.62
N LEU A 95 -10.85 9.95 11.91
CA LEU A 95 -10.79 10.71 13.17
C LEU A 95 -11.97 11.68 13.28
N GLU A 96 -12.30 12.41 12.21
CA GLU A 96 -13.37 13.42 12.22
C GLU A 96 -14.77 12.80 12.30
N ASN A 97 -15.01 11.66 11.66
CA ASN A 97 -16.34 11.07 11.55
C ASN A 97 -16.74 10.20 12.75
N ALA A 98 -16.04 10.34 13.88
CA ALA A 98 -16.35 9.78 15.20
C ALA A 98 -16.56 8.26 15.30
N ARG A 99 -16.46 7.50 14.19
CA ARG A 99 -16.60 6.03 14.20
C ARG A 99 -15.43 5.33 14.89
N GLU A 100 -14.25 5.92 14.83
CA GLU A 100 -12.99 5.32 15.28
C GLU A 100 -12.18 6.27 16.18
N ALA A 101 -12.76 7.39 16.61
CA ALA A 101 -12.09 8.41 17.41
C ALA A 101 -11.99 8.08 18.91
N THR A 102 -12.37 6.86 19.32
CA THR A 102 -12.22 6.42 20.70
C THR A 102 -10.74 6.19 21.01
N PRO A 103 -10.27 6.55 22.21
CA PRO A 103 -8.92 6.19 22.65
C PRO A 103 -8.72 4.67 22.55
N CYS A 104 -7.55 4.25 22.09
CA CYS A 104 -7.20 2.85 22.00
C CYS A 104 -7.27 2.18 23.39
N PRO A 105 -7.96 1.03 23.53
CA PRO A 105 -8.07 0.35 24.82
C PRO A 105 -6.73 -0.26 25.27
N GLY A 106 -6.22 0.21 26.41
CA GLY A 106 -5.01 -0.32 27.02
C GLY A 106 -3.76 0.51 26.72
N PRO A 107 -2.58 0.05 27.16
CA PRO A 107 -1.35 0.82 27.02
C PRO A 107 -0.88 0.91 25.55
N PRO A 108 -0.28 2.03 25.12
CA PRO A 108 0.23 2.21 23.75
C PRO A 108 1.18 1.11 23.26
N SER A 109 1.92 0.47 24.18
CA SER A 109 2.86 -0.61 23.85
C SER A 109 2.20 -1.83 23.20
N LEU A 110 0.90 -2.06 23.44
CA LEU A 110 0.15 -3.12 22.76
C LEU A 110 0.05 -2.89 21.25
N TYR A 111 -0.08 -1.63 20.84
CA TYR A 111 -0.29 -1.23 19.45
C TYR A 111 1.02 -0.99 18.70
N GLN A 112 2.08 -0.56 19.41
CA GLN A 112 3.37 -0.24 18.79
C GLN A 112 3.96 -1.40 18.00
N LYS A 113 3.83 -2.64 18.49
CA LYS A 113 4.34 -3.82 17.78
C LYS A 113 3.60 -4.01 16.45
N ASP A 114 2.29 -3.92 16.46
CA ASP A 114 1.46 -4.06 15.25
C ASP A 114 1.73 -2.93 14.28
N ILE A 115 1.73 -1.67 14.75
CA ILE A 115 2.08 -0.48 13.96
C ILE A 115 3.44 -0.63 13.27
N SER A 116 4.45 -1.17 13.97
CA SER A 116 5.78 -1.40 13.40
C SER A 116 5.77 -2.42 12.25
N ILE A 117 4.92 -3.45 12.34
CA ILE A 117 4.74 -4.43 11.27
C ILE A 117 4.13 -3.76 10.03
N TYR A 118 3.10 -2.92 10.21
CA TYR A 118 2.47 -2.22 9.09
C TYR A 118 3.37 -1.15 8.47
N HIS A 119 4.21 -0.47 9.26
CA HIS A 119 5.25 0.40 8.74
C HIS A 119 6.27 -0.38 7.90
N ALA A 120 6.70 -1.56 8.33
CA ALA A 120 7.60 -2.41 7.55
C ALA A 120 6.97 -2.87 6.22
N MET A 121 5.69 -3.24 6.22
CA MET A 121 4.96 -3.57 4.99
C MET A 121 4.88 -2.37 4.03
N ARG A 122 4.61 -1.18 4.58
CA ARG A 122 4.55 0.06 3.80
C ARG A 122 5.93 0.45 3.27
N ASP A 123 6.97 0.31 4.07
CA ASP A 123 8.36 0.55 3.66
C ASP A 123 8.73 -0.33 2.44
N GLN A 124 8.35 -1.62 2.48
CA GLN A 124 8.50 -2.52 1.35
C GLN A 124 7.68 -2.08 0.13
N ALA A 125 6.42 -1.67 0.32
CA ALA A 125 5.54 -1.23 -0.77
C ALA A 125 6.05 0.04 -1.48
N PHE A 126 6.76 0.92 -0.75
CA PHE A 126 7.29 2.20 -1.24
C PHE A 126 8.82 2.21 -1.37
N LYS A 127 9.48 1.04 -1.32
CA LYS A 127 10.93 0.88 -1.51
C LYS A 127 11.75 1.80 -0.59
N GLY A 128 11.30 2.00 0.65
CA GLY A 128 12.01 2.84 1.63
C GLY A 128 11.84 4.36 1.47
N ASP A 129 10.86 4.83 0.67
CA ASP A 129 10.63 6.27 0.53
C ASP A 129 10.13 6.91 1.84
N LYS A 130 11.01 7.67 2.49
CA LYS A 130 10.71 8.39 3.73
C LYS A 130 9.55 9.39 3.61
N LYS A 131 9.26 9.89 2.40
CA LYS A 131 8.12 10.78 2.15
C LYS A 131 6.79 10.04 2.26
N GLU A 132 6.80 8.73 2.12
CA GLU A 132 5.61 7.90 2.15
C GLU A 132 5.25 7.41 3.55
N VAL A 133 6.08 7.70 4.57
CA VAL A 133 5.85 7.26 5.96
C VAL A 133 4.66 7.99 6.59
N LEU A 134 3.74 7.21 7.16
CA LEU A 134 2.63 7.69 7.99
C LEU A 134 3.08 7.87 9.45
N SER A 135 2.40 8.72 10.21
CA SER A 135 2.61 8.75 11.67
C SER A 135 1.99 7.53 12.34
N ASP A 136 2.47 7.18 13.54
CA ASP A 136 1.88 6.10 14.34
C ASP A 136 0.41 6.34 14.65
N LYS A 137 0.02 7.61 14.87
CA LYS A 137 -1.38 7.99 15.08
C LYS A 137 -2.25 7.71 13.86
N GLN A 138 -1.75 8.04 12.66
CA GLN A 138 -2.42 7.73 11.40
C GLN A 138 -2.48 6.23 11.14
N MET A 139 -1.42 5.48 11.44
CA MET A 139 -1.43 4.03 11.29
C MET A 139 -2.39 3.38 12.29
N ALA A 140 -2.39 3.82 13.55
CA ALA A 140 -3.25 3.30 14.60
C ALA A 140 -4.74 3.45 14.24
N ILE A 141 -5.16 4.63 13.78
CA ILE A 141 -6.55 4.83 13.39
C ILE A 141 -6.91 3.95 12.19
N MET A 142 -6.04 3.86 11.17
CA MET A 142 -6.36 3.09 9.97
C MET A 142 -6.39 1.57 10.18
N VAL A 143 -5.59 1.06 11.11
CA VAL A 143 -5.45 -0.39 11.37
C VAL A 143 -6.38 -0.83 12.49
N HIS A 144 -6.38 -0.10 13.60
CA HIS A 144 -7.07 -0.51 14.83
C HIS A 144 -8.37 0.23 15.05
N GLY A 145 -8.67 1.26 14.25
CA GLY A 145 -9.87 2.06 14.42
C GLY A 145 -9.97 2.75 15.77
N CYS A 146 -8.82 3.20 16.29
CA CYS A 146 -8.75 3.92 17.55
C CYS A 146 -7.68 5.00 17.52
N ARG A 147 -7.82 6.00 18.40
CA ARG A 147 -6.86 7.10 18.56
C ARG A 147 -5.77 6.72 19.55
N LEU A 148 -4.52 6.80 19.10
CA LEU A 148 -3.35 6.68 19.95
C LEU A 148 -3.05 8.06 20.59
N ASP A 149 -3.26 8.18 21.91
CA ASP A 149 -3.01 9.41 22.67
C ASP A 149 -1.52 9.62 22.95
#